data_AF-A0A8S4N671-F1
#
_entry.id   AF-A0A8S4N671-F1
#
_cell.length_a   1.000
_cell.length_b   1.000
_cell.length_c   1.000
_cell.angle_alpha   90.00
_cell.angle_beta   90.00
_cell.angle_gamma   90.00
#
_symmetry.space_group_name_H-M   'P 1'
#
loop_
_entity.id
_entity.type
_entity.pdbx_description
1 polymer ?
#
loop_
_entity_poly.entity_id
_entity_poly.type
_entity_poly.pdbx_seq_one_letter_code
_entity_poly.pdbx_strand_id
1 'polypeptide(L)'
;GNLACRYTWPSVLKYDDDYRKKQNVYMFRWGTDTPHLSEVHLERRPPKNDFNKPSNAIGKKKTSTWSSNRVLYCDQWNNKGTCSYGDTCKFAHKCKTCNKSEHHGKDHP
;
A
#
# COMPACT_ATOMS: atom_id res chain seq x y z
N GLY A 1 26.68 -3.03 2.38
CA GLY A 1 25.56 -3.88 2.87
C GLY A 1 24.35 -3.01 3.10
N ASN A 2 23.16 -3.41 2.65
CA ASN A 2 21.96 -2.59 2.74
C ASN A 2 21.40 -2.64 4.18
N LEU A 3 21.62 -1.56 4.96
CA LEU A 3 21.15 -1.44 6.36
C LEU A 3 19.62 -1.63 6.46
N ALA A 4 18.87 -1.19 5.45
CA ALA A 4 17.41 -1.33 5.41
C ALA A 4 16.92 -2.78 5.27
N CYS A 5 17.81 -3.73 4.94
CA CYS A 5 17.46 -5.16 4.92
C CYS A 5 17.58 -5.81 6.31
N ARG A 6 18.49 -5.32 7.16
CA ARG A 6 18.86 -5.94 8.46
C ARG A 6 18.19 -5.28 9.66
N TYR A 7 17.84 -4.00 9.52
CA TYR A 7 17.29 -3.17 10.58
C TYR A 7 15.91 -2.64 10.21
N THR A 8 15.18 -2.11 11.20
CA THR A 8 13.87 -1.47 10.94
C THR A 8 14.06 -0.12 10.25
N TRP A 9 13.13 0.27 9.37
CA TRP A 9 13.19 1.55 8.66
C TRP A 9 13.29 2.77 9.61
N PRO A 10 12.50 2.85 10.71
CA PRO A 10 12.61 3.94 11.68
C PRO A 10 14.00 4.05 12.33
N SER A 11 14.59 2.90 12.67
CA SER A 11 15.94 2.82 13.25
C SER A 11 17.01 3.29 12.25
N VAL A 12 16.92 2.90 10.98
CA VAL A 12 17.84 3.34 9.92
C VAL A 12 17.74 4.85 9.69
N LEU A 13 16.54 5.42 9.69
CA LEU A 13 16.35 6.87 9.54
C LEU A 13 16.93 7.66 10.72
N LYS A 14 16.73 7.16 11.95
CA LYS A 14 17.32 7.77 13.14
C LYS A 14 18.85 7.74 13.09
N TYR A 15 19.42 6.60 12.68
CA TYR A 15 20.86 6.47 12.46
C TYR A 15 21.39 7.47 11.41
N ASP A 16 20.70 7.65 10.27
CA ASP A 16 21.11 8.62 9.23
C ASP A 16 21.06 10.08 9.74
N ASP A 17 20.02 10.45 10.48
CA ASP A 17 19.88 11.78 11.08
C ASP A 17 21.00 12.06 12.11
N ASP A 18 21.23 11.13 13.03
CA ASP A 18 22.28 11.27 14.05
C ASP A 18 23.69 11.26 13.43
N TYR A 19 23.90 10.46 12.38
CA TYR A 19 25.14 10.46 11.60
C TYR A 19 25.39 11.83 10.96
N ARG A 20 24.38 12.42 10.30
CA ARG A 20 24.50 13.76 9.67
C ARG A 20 24.74 14.86 10.69
N LYS A 21 24.05 14.82 11.84
CA LYS A 21 24.26 15.78 12.93
C LYS A 21 25.69 15.72 13.45
N LYS A 22 26.19 14.53 13.77
CA LYS A 22 27.56 14.37 14.23
C LYS A 22 28.56 14.75 13.15
N GLN A 23 28.27 14.48 11.89
CA GLN A 23 29.12 14.91 10.79
C GLN A 23 29.22 16.43 10.71
N ASN A 24 28.13 17.16 10.92
CA ASN A 24 28.15 18.62 10.99
C ASN A 24 28.95 19.14 12.20
N VAL A 25 28.79 18.52 13.38
CA VAL A 25 29.45 18.96 14.62
C VAL A 25 30.96 18.67 14.62
N TYR A 26 31.35 17.47 14.19
CA TYR A 26 32.73 17.00 14.31
C TYR A 26 33.48 16.99 12.97
N MET A 27 32.81 17.35 11.87
CA MET A 27 33.37 17.45 10.52
C MET A 27 34.19 16.24 10.06
N PHE A 28 33.81 15.03 10.51
CA PHE A 28 34.48 13.81 10.08
C PHE A 28 34.12 13.47 8.62
N ARG A 29 35.03 12.77 7.92
CA ARG A 29 34.85 12.40 6.51
C ARG A 29 33.76 11.35 6.34
N TRP A 30 32.98 11.50 5.27
CA TRP A 30 32.03 10.49 4.82
C TRP A 30 32.69 9.11 4.72
N GLY A 31 32.03 8.09 5.26
CA GLY A 31 32.52 6.71 5.21
C GLY A 31 33.54 6.33 6.29
N THR A 32 33.86 7.24 7.22
CA THR A 32 34.54 6.88 8.47
C THR A 32 33.46 6.57 9.49
N ASP A 33 33.20 5.30 9.77
CA ASP A 33 32.23 4.93 10.79
C ASP A 33 32.82 5.26 12.16
N THR A 34 32.08 6.02 12.97
CA THR A 34 32.34 6.04 14.41
C THR A 34 31.74 4.73 14.94
N PRO A 35 32.53 3.77 15.43
CA PRO A 35 32.06 2.39 15.72
C PRO A 35 30.91 2.34 16.74
N HIS A 36 30.66 3.44 17.44
CA HIS A 36 29.64 3.57 18.48
C HIS A 36 28.27 4.02 17.97
N LEU A 37 28.16 4.51 16.72
CA LEU A 37 26.88 4.99 16.17
C LEU A 37 26.00 3.85 15.67
N SER A 38 26.60 2.86 15.01
CA SER A 38 25.90 1.71 14.44
C SER A 38 25.34 0.82 15.55
N GLU A 39 26.06 0.63 16.65
CA GLU A 39 25.66 -0.20 17.78
C GLU A 39 24.49 0.40 18.58
N VAL A 40 24.43 1.73 18.73
CA VAL A 40 23.41 2.40 19.56
C VAL A 40 22.07 2.54 18.85
N HIS A 41 22.06 2.75 17.52
CA HIS A 41 20.85 3.16 16.81
C HIS A 41 20.25 2.08 15.90
N LEU A 42 20.97 1.00 15.60
CA LEU A 42 20.51 -0.03 14.66
C LEU A 42 19.83 -1.21 15.38
N GLU A 43 18.50 -1.19 15.42
CA GLU A 43 17.68 -2.26 15.99
C GLU A 43 17.41 -3.34 14.96
N ARG A 44 17.87 -4.58 15.24
CA ARG A 44 17.67 -5.72 14.33
C ARG A 44 16.19 -5.91 14.09
N ARG A 45 15.83 -6.10 12.81
CA ARG A 45 14.46 -6.44 12.45
C ARG A 45 14.08 -7.76 13.14
N PRO A 46 12.97 -7.82 13.88
CA PRO A 46 12.48 -9.10 14.41
C PRO A 46 12.15 -10.06 13.25
N PRO A 47 12.22 -11.38 13.45
CA PRO A 47 11.77 -12.33 12.45
C PRO A 47 10.34 -11.98 12.05
N LYS A 48 10.04 -12.02 10.75
CA LYS A 48 8.69 -11.76 10.25
C LYS A 48 7.76 -12.80 10.88
N ASN A 49 7.00 -12.41 11.89
CA ASN A 49 5.89 -13.22 12.35
C ASN A 49 4.78 -12.98 11.33
N ASP A 50 4.69 -13.84 10.32
CA ASP A 50 3.75 -13.71 9.20
C ASP A 50 2.27 -13.72 9.64
N PHE A 51 2.01 -13.90 10.94
CA PHE A 51 0.69 -13.89 11.59
C PHE A 51 0.10 -12.49 11.84
N ASN A 52 0.85 -11.40 11.70
CA ASN A 52 0.30 -10.05 11.78
C ASN A 52 1.01 -9.12 10.82
N LYS A 53 0.62 -9.17 9.54
CA LYS A 53 1.08 -8.20 8.54
C LYS A 53 0.09 -7.05 8.46
N PRO A 54 0.39 -5.85 9.00
CA PRO A 54 -0.35 -4.66 8.61
C PRO A 54 0.00 -4.36 7.15
N SER A 55 -1.00 -4.55 6.28
CA SER A 55 -0.95 -4.23 4.86
C SER A 55 -0.86 -2.73 4.67
N ASN A 56 0.34 -2.16 4.79
CA ASN A 56 0.62 -0.80 4.33
C ASN A 56 1.60 -0.83 3.14
N ALA A 57 1.15 -1.48 2.07
CA ALA A 57 1.60 -1.14 0.73
C ALA A 57 0.69 -0.01 0.24
N ILE A 58 1.29 1.15 -0.01
CA ILE A 58 0.68 2.24 -0.76
C ILE A 58 0.32 1.71 -2.15
N GLY A 59 -0.94 1.30 -2.22
CA GLY A 59 -1.72 0.88 -3.35
C GLY A 59 -3.12 0.88 -2.79
N LYS A 60 -3.73 2.07 -2.72
CA LYS A 60 -5.00 2.33 -2.04
C LYS A 60 -6.13 1.48 -2.66
N LYS A 61 -6.28 0.22 -2.24
CA LYS A 61 -7.54 -0.51 -2.34
C LYS A 61 -8.32 -0.15 -1.09
N LYS A 62 -9.13 0.91 -1.18
CA LYS A 62 -10.08 1.25 -0.12
C LYS A 62 -11.14 0.15 -0.08
N THR A 63 -10.97 -0.84 0.81
CA THR A 63 -12.11 -1.62 1.30
C THR A 63 -12.90 -0.69 2.20
N SER A 64 -13.74 0.14 1.57
CA SER A 64 -14.62 1.05 2.28
C SER A 64 -15.52 0.25 3.19
N THR A 65 -15.51 0.62 4.46
CA THR A 65 -16.51 0.29 5.48
C THR A 65 -17.88 0.21 4.83
N TRP A 66 -18.48 -0.98 4.93
CA TRP A 66 -19.72 -1.38 4.29
C TRP A 66 -20.87 -0.52 4.80
N SER A 67 -21.12 0.60 4.12
CA SER A 67 -22.46 1.17 4.07
C SER A 67 -23.28 0.21 3.22
N SER A 68 -24.18 -0.52 3.88
CA SER A 68 -24.98 -1.66 3.39
C SER A 68 -25.96 -1.33 2.26
N ASN A 69 -25.76 -0.22 1.55
CA ASN A 69 -26.70 0.30 0.57
C ASN A 69 -26.04 0.80 -0.73
N ARG A 70 -24.76 0.47 -0.95
CA ARG A 70 -24.10 0.77 -2.23
C ARG A 70 -24.17 -0.44 -3.15
N VAL A 71 -24.98 -0.34 -4.19
CA VAL A 71 -25.01 -1.30 -5.29
C VAL A 71 -23.67 -1.23 -6.03
N LEU A 72 -22.94 -2.34 -6.05
CA LEU A 72 -21.72 -2.48 -6.84
C LEU A 72 -22.10 -2.93 -8.24
N TYR A 73 -21.91 -2.06 -9.23
CA TYR A 73 -22.20 -2.34 -10.63
C TYR A 73 -21.12 -3.24 -11.26
N CYS A 74 -21.52 -4.12 -12.18
CA CYS A 74 -20.59 -4.96 -12.93
C CYS A 74 -19.93 -4.14 -14.05
N ASP A 75 -18.61 -3.95 -13.98
CA ASP A 75 -17.86 -3.19 -14.98
C ASP A 75 -17.83 -3.89 -16.35
N GLN A 76 -17.75 -5.23 -16.38
CA GLN A 76 -17.78 -5.99 -17.65
C GLN A 76 -19.11 -5.78 -18.37
N TRP A 77 -20.22 -5.91 -17.64
CA TRP A 77 -21.55 -5.67 -18.18
C TRP A 77 -21.73 -4.23 -18.66
N ASN A 78 -21.28 -3.24 -17.91
CA ASN A 78 -21.47 -1.83 -18.28
C ASN A 78 -20.60 -1.40 -19.47
N ASN A 79 -19.36 -1.87 -19.55
CA ASN A 79 -18.41 -1.45 -20.59
C ASN A 79 -18.51 -2.30 -21.85
N LYS A 80 -18.63 -3.63 -21.71
CA LYS A 80 -18.64 -4.57 -22.86
C LYS A 80 -20.06 -4.91 -23.30
N GLY A 81 -21.03 -4.84 -22.39
CA GLY A 81 -22.39 -5.36 -22.60
C GLY A 81 -22.53 -6.85 -22.31
N THR A 82 -21.43 -7.56 -22.05
CA THR A 82 -21.42 -8.99 -21.75
C THR A 82 -20.58 -9.23 -20.49
N CYS A 83 -21.10 -10.10 -19.62
CA CYS A 83 -20.42 -10.51 -18.39
C CYS A 83 -20.06 -11.99 -18.49
N SER A 84 -18.79 -12.32 -18.21
CA SER A 84 -18.30 -13.72 -18.32
C SER A 84 -18.94 -14.64 -17.27
N TYR A 85 -19.45 -14.06 -16.18
CA TYR A 85 -20.07 -14.80 -15.07
C TYR A 85 -21.58 -15.06 -15.30
N GLY A 86 -22.18 -14.47 -16.35
CA GLY A 86 -23.61 -14.56 -16.60
C GLY A 86 -24.44 -14.17 -15.37
N ASP A 87 -25.48 -14.93 -15.07
CA ASP A 87 -26.41 -14.67 -13.95
C ASP A 87 -25.80 -14.94 -12.57
N THR A 88 -24.62 -15.56 -12.50
CA THR A 88 -23.90 -15.84 -11.23
C THR A 88 -23.00 -14.68 -10.79
N CYS A 89 -23.07 -13.53 -11.48
CA CYS A 89 -22.24 -12.38 -11.17
C CYS A 89 -22.53 -11.84 -9.76
N LYS A 90 -21.48 -11.61 -8.97
CA LYS A 90 -21.57 -11.00 -7.64
C LYS A 90 -21.92 -9.50 -7.67
N PHE A 91 -21.86 -8.89 -8.86
CA PHE A 91 -22.08 -7.47 -9.10
C PHE A 91 -23.37 -7.25 -9.89
N ALA A 92 -24.02 -6.12 -9.69
CA ALA A 92 -25.29 -5.81 -10.33
C ALA A 92 -25.12 -5.57 -11.85
N HIS A 93 -25.87 -6.32 -12.65
CA HIS A 93 -26.07 -6.08 -14.09
C HIS A 93 -27.08 -4.96 -14.33
N LYS A 94 -26.80 -3.79 -13.74
CA LYS A 94 -27.56 -2.56 -13.94
C LYS A 94 -26.67 -1.53 -14.59
N CYS A 95 -27.26 -0.67 -15.41
CA CYS A 95 -26.61 0.50 -15.96
C CYS A 95 -26.14 1.40 -14.82
N LYS A 96 -24.86 1.76 -14.82
CA LYS A 96 -24.28 2.67 -13.82
C LYS A 96 -24.90 4.06 -13.88
N THR A 97 -25.31 4.52 -15.07
CA THR A 97 -25.83 5.87 -15.31
C THR A 97 -27.29 6.01 -14.88
N CYS A 98 -28.14 5.02 -15.19
CA CYS A 98 -29.59 5.13 -14.95
C CYS A 98 -30.17 4.05 -14.03
N ASN A 99 -29.34 3.16 -13.47
CA ASN A 99 -29.71 2.07 -12.56
C ASN A 99 -30.80 1.09 -13.07
N LYS A 100 -30.97 0.99 -14.40
CA LYS A 100 -31.89 0.04 -15.05
C LYS A 100 -31.12 -1.19 -15.53
N SER A 101 -31.77 -2.36 -15.55
CA SER A 101 -31.19 -3.61 -16.07
C SER A 101 -31.41 -3.81 -17.57
N GLU A 102 -32.19 -2.93 -18.21
CA GLU A 102 -32.63 -3.07 -19.60
C GLU A 102 -31.57 -2.72 -20.64
N HIS A 103 -30.56 -1.94 -20.25
CA HIS A 103 -29.47 -1.52 -21.13
C HIS A 103 -28.18 -1.30 -20.33
N HIS A 104 -27.07 -1.10 -21.03
CA HIS A 104 -25.73 -1.03 -20.45
C HIS A 104 -25.26 0.41 -20.30
N GLY A 105 -24.16 0.63 -19.57
CA GLY A 105 -23.55 1.95 -19.41
C GLY A 105 -23.07 2.55 -20.74
N LYS A 106 -22.59 1.73 -21.67
CA LYS A 106 -22.12 2.15 -23.01
C LYS A 106 -23.21 2.71 -23.94
N ASP A 107 -24.49 2.47 -23.62
CA ASP A 107 -25.61 2.96 -24.43
C ASP A 107 -25.99 4.40 -24.10
N HIS A 108 -25.28 5.02 -23.13
CA HIS A 108 -25.39 6.43 -22.78
C HIS A 108 -24.22 7.24 -23.35
N PRO A 109 -24.46 8.48 -23.82
CA PRO A 109 -23.44 9.37 -24.37
C PRO A 109 -22.45 9.89 -23.31
#